data_AF-A0AAU9Q3P1-F1
#
_entry.id   AF-A0AAU9Q3P1-F1
#
_cell.length_a   1.000
_cell.length_b   1.000
_cell.length_c   1.000
_cell.angle_alpha   90.00
_cell.angle_beta   90.00
_cell.angle_gamma   90.00
#
_symmetry.space_group_name_H-M   'P 1'
#
loop_
_entity.id
_entity.type
_entity.pdbx_description
1 polymer ?
#
loop_
_entity_poly.entity_id
_entity_poly.type
_entity_poly.pdbx_seq_one_letter_code
_entity_poly.pdbx_strand_id
1 'polypeptide(L)'
;MKYSISRQFEKNRELQADNFVLVYQMGKVGSSSIEHTLGERKIPSYHIHTFDDHEEFHMYHNKKDVSKFFDFKNRTMYRLVLNKRKRILQKREHIKIVTLVRDPIATVFSRFFQDLHLQFIEGKKNDAIHRDMDVTYKHLEHCFDNYINLNYFANWFDNELKRNFNIDVLRQELDNTQPFYTFNNDQASVILIKCEQLSSLDQEIGEFLQLDDFILKNSNEAKNKWYSYIHQYFKEHYDFSKLFYMYDLPLYRHVYSEQEREAFKNKWKQTPGTKSA
;
A
#
# COMPACT_ATOMS: atom_id res chain seq x y z
N MET A 1 -4.26 25.60 4.56
CA MET A 1 -5.66 25.15 4.73
C MET A 1 -5.74 23.63 5.02
N LYS A 2 -5.03 23.10 6.03
CA LYS A 2 -4.85 21.62 6.21
C LYS A 2 -5.13 21.06 7.61
N TYR A 3 -5.49 21.89 8.60
CA TYR A 3 -5.78 21.43 9.97
C TYR A 3 -6.92 22.24 10.60
N SER A 4 -8.05 22.36 9.91
CA SER A 4 -9.24 22.92 10.59
C SER A 4 -9.57 22.04 11.79
N ILE A 5 -9.63 22.66 12.97
CA ILE A 5 -9.97 21.98 14.22
C ILE A 5 -11.32 21.28 14.08
N SER A 6 -12.30 21.92 13.44
CA SER A 6 -13.62 21.34 13.16
C SER A 6 -13.53 20.03 12.38
N ARG A 7 -12.76 20.01 11.29
CA ARG A 7 -12.55 18.81 10.46
C ARG A 7 -11.86 17.68 11.22
N GLN A 8 -10.95 18.00 12.15
CA GLN A 8 -10.33 17.00 13.02
C GLN A 8 -11.31 16.44 14.04
N PHE A 9 -12.22 17.27 14.59
CA PHE A 9 -13.29 16.80 15.46
C PHE A 9 -14.30 15.92 14.74
N GLU A 10 -14.77 16.34 13.56
CA GLU A 10 -15.65 15.53 12.71
C GLU A 10 -15.05 14.17 12.40
N LYS A 11 -13.76 14.14 12.00
CA LYS A 11 -13.09 12.86 11.73
C LYS A 11 -12.99 12.01 12.99
N ASN A 12 -12.66 12.58 14.14
CA ASN A 12 -12.60 11.82 15.40
C ASN A 12 -13.98 11.25 15.79
N ARG A 13 -15.07 11.94 15.47
CA ARG A 13 -16.44 11.43 15.66
C ARG A 13 -16.72 10.25 14.73
N GLU A 14 -16.33 10.33 13.45
CA GLU A 14 -16.46 9.19 12.52
C GLU A 14 -15.70 7.95 13.01
N LEU A 15 -14.49 8.11 13.57
CA LEU A 15 -13.69 7.00 14.12
C LEU A 15 -14.38 6.28 15.29
N GLN A 16 -15.41 6.88 15.89
CA GLN A 16 -16.16 6.32 17.01
C GLN A 16 -17.52 5.74 16.59
N ALA A 17 -17.92 5.85 15.31
CA ALA A 17 -19.16 5.26 14.85
C ALA A 17 -19.17 3.74 15.04
N ASP A 18 -20.34 3.15 15.32
CA ASP A 18 -20.46 1.72 15.62
C ASP A 18 -20.10 0.87 14.40
N ASN A 19 -20.61 1.22 13.22
CA ASN A 19 -20.33 0.55 11.95
C ASN A 19 -19.04 1.03 11.26
N PHE A 20 -18.08 1.56 12.03
CA PHE A 20 -16.83 2.10 11.49
C PHE A 20 -15.93 1.00 10.89
N VAL A 21 -15.33 1.29 9.73
CA VAL A 21 -14.40 0.39 9.03
C VAL A 21 -13.02 1.02 8.90
N LEU A 22 -11.99 0.31 9.36
CA LEU A 22 -10.60 0.69 9.15
C LEU A 22 -10.07 0.03 7.87
N VAL A 23 -9.75 0.81 6.84
CA VAL A 23 -9.05 0.31 5.65
C VAL A 23 -7.55 0.56 5.87
N TYR A 24 -6.82 -0.48 6.26
CA TYR A 24 -5.46 -0.33 6.79
C TYR A 24 -4.49 -1.35 6.20
N GLN A 25 -3.53 -0.85 5.44
CA GLN A 25 -2.75 -1.66 4.50
C GLN A 25 -1.59 -0.86 3.93
N MET A 26 -0.60 -1.53 3.33
CA MET A 26 0.43 -0.85 2.56
C MET A 26 -0.18 -0.09 1.35
N GLY A 27 0.51 0.94 0.85
CA GLY A 27 0.07 1.64 -0.35
C GLY A 27 0.15 0.77 -1.62
N LYS A 28 -0.68 1.09 -2.62
CA LYS A 28 -0.69 0.46 -3.97
C LYS A 28 -1.10 -1.02 -4.06
N VAL A 29 -1.92 -1.47 -3.12
CA VAL A 29 -2.58 -2.79 -3.16
C VAL A 29 -4.05 -2.76 -3.60
N GLY A 30 -4.50 -1.70 -4.30
CA GLY A 30 -5.80 -1.70 -4.98
C GLY A 30 -7.04 -1.36 -4.13
N SER A 31 -6.86 -0.82 -2.92
CA SER A 31 -7.98 -0.51 -1.99
C SER A 31 -8.82 0.71 -2.32
N SER A 32 -8.43 1.52 -3.31
CA SER A 32 -9.18 2.71 -3.72
C SER A 32 -10.64 2.37 -4.04
N SER A 33 -10.91 1.18 -4.57
CA SER A 33 -12.28 0.70 -4.83
C SER A 33 -13.06 0.43 -3.53
N ILE A 34 -12.42 -0.06 -2.48
CA ILE A 34 -13.05 -0.28 -1.17
C ILE A 34 -13.36 1.07 -0.51
N GLU A 35 -12.39 1.98 -0.47
CA GLU A 35 -12.60 3.33 0.06
C GLU A 35 -13.75 4.04 -0.68
N HIS A 36 -13.75 3.97 -2.01
CA HIS A 36 -14.79 4.57 -2.83
C HIS A 36 -16.18 3.98 -2.53
N THR A 37 -16.29 2.64 -2.45
CA THR A 37 -17.54 1.94 -2.15
C THR A 37 -18.08 2.30 -0.77
N LEU A 38 -17.22 2.32 0.26
CA LEU A 38 -17.61 2.73 1.61
C LEU A 38 -18.08 4.19 1.65
N GLY A 39 -17.40 5.07 0.91
CA GLY A 39 -17.77 6.48 0.77
C GLY A 39 -19.14 6.69 0.13
N GLU A 40 -19.44 6.01 -0.98
CA GLU A 40 -20.76 6.09 -1.64
C GLU A 40 -21.89 5.59 -0.74
N ARG A 41 -21.63 4.53 0.02
CA ARG A 41 -22.59 3.98 1.00
C ARG A 41 -22.66 4.78 2.30
N LYS A 42 -21.89 5.87 2.43
CA LYS A 42 -21.79 6.73 3.63
C LYS A 42 -21.42 5.96 4.90
N ILE A 43 -20.61 4.90 4.73
CA ILE A 43 -20.11 4.11 5.84
C ILE A 43 -18.88 4.83 6.41
N PRO A 44 -18.88 5.17 7.72
CA PRO A 44 -17.72 5.81 8.34
C PRO A 44 -16.48 4.93 8.18
N SER A 45 -15.46 5.45 7.50
CA SER A 45 -14.23 4.70 7.27
C SER A 45 -12.99 5.57 7.40
N TYR A 46 -11.86 4.94 7.67
CA TYR A 46 -10.56 5.59 7.61
C TYR A 46 -9.58 4.76 6.80
N HIS A 47 -9.16 5.30 5.66
CA HIS A 47 -8.11 4.73 4.84
C HIS A 47 -6.75 5.29 5.27
N ILE A 48 -5.85 4.41 5.68
CA ILE A 48 -4.53 4.77 6.20
C ILE A 48 -3.49 3.68 5.89
N HIS A 49 -2.23 4.09 5.75
CA HIS A 49 -1.12 3.18 5.46
C HIS A 49 -0.18 2.93 6.64
N THR A 50 -0.08 3.89 7.55
CA THR A 50 0.68 3.74 8.81
C THR A 50 0.18 4.74 9.86
N PHE A 51 0.31 4.39 11.14
CA PHE A 51 0.01 5.29 12.26
C PHE A 51 1.22 6.08 12.77
N ASP A 52 2.40 5.94 12.16
CA ASP A 52 3.63 6.57 12.65
C ASP A 52 3.92 7.92 12.00
N ASP A 53 3.91 7.97 10.67
CA ASP A 53 4.34 9.11 9.86
C ASP A 53 3.82 9.00 8.42
N HIS A 54 4.27 9.89 7.54
CA HIS A 54 4.16 9.67 6.10
C HIS A 54 4.93 8.41 5.69
N GLU A 55 4.27 7.50 4.99
CA GLU A 55 4.81 6.19 4.61
C GLU A 55 6.10 6.30 3.80
N GLU A 56 6.29 7.37 3.03
CA GLU A 56 7.48 7.65 2.24
C GLU A 56 8.76 7.64 3.10
N PHE A 57 8.69 8.02 4.38
CA PHE A 57 9.83 7.96 5.30
C PHE A 57 10.20 6.54 5.75
N HIS A 58 9.30 5.57 5.60
CA HIS A 58 9.54 4.16 5.85
C HIS A 58 9.92 3.42 4.55
N MET A 59 9.39 3.91 3.43
CA MET A 59 9.52 3.29 2.11
C MET A 59 10.80 3.66 1.38
N TYR A 60 11.42 4.79 1.70
CA TYR A 60 12.63 5.22 1.01
C TYR A 60 13.83 5.40 1.94
N HIS A 61 14.99 4.93 1.49
CA HIS A 61 16.28 5.13 2.17
C HIS A 61 16.78 6.58 2.07
N ASN A 62 16.47 7.29 0.99
CA ASN A 62 16.86 8.68 0.76
C ASN A 62 15.98 9.69 1.53
N LYS A 63 15.82 9.50 2.84
CA LYS A 63 14.95 10.32 3.72
C LYS A 63 15.22 11.83 3.65
N LYS A 64 16.45 12.24 3.31
CA LYS A 64 16.80 13.65 3.10
C LYS A 64 16.00 14.28 1.95
N ASP A 65 15.83 13.54 0.85
CA ASP A 65 15.08 14.02 -0.30
C ASP A 65 13.58 13.95 -0.04
N VAL A 66 13.10 12.84 0.53
CA VAL A 66 11.71 12.74 1.01
C VAL A 66 11.35 13.95 1.89
N SER A 67 12.22 14.32 2.83
CA SER A 67 11.94 15.41 3.78
C SER A 67 11.69 16.78 3.14
N LYS A 68 12.17 17.02 1.91
CA LYS A 68 11.96 18.29 1.22
C LYS A 68 10.52 18.48 0.75
N PHE A 69 9.73 17.41 0.67
CA PHE A 69 8.29 17.48 0.35
C PHE A 69 7.39 17.63 1.56
N PHE A 70 7.94 17.50 2.78
CA PHE A 70 7.17 17.51 4.02
C PHE A 70 7.72 18.56 4.98
N ASP A 71 7.01 19.69 5.08
CA ASP A 71 7.31 20.71 6.09
C ASP A 71 7.34 20.11 7.50
N PHE A 72 8.38 20.44 8.27
CA PHE A 72 8.66 19.83 9.57
C PHE A 72 7.54 20.07 10.60
N LYS A 73 6.98 21.29 10.63
CA LYS A 73 5.89 21.63 11.58
C LYS A 73 4.63 20.85 11.22
N ASN A 74 4.27 20.83 9.94
CA ASN A 74 3.12 20.08 9.45
C ASN A 74 3.26 18.58 9.66
N ARG A 75 4.44 18.00 9.43
CA ARG A 75 4.73 16.59 9.70
C ARG A 75 4.61 16.26 11.19
N THR A 76 5.17 17.09 12.06
CA THR A 76 5.07 16.89 13.51
C THR A 76 3.61 16.90 13.95
N MET A 77 2.80 17.86 13.47
CA MET A 77 1.37 17.89 13.74
C MET A 77 0.65 16.65 13.19
N TYR A 78 1.00 16.21 11.98
CA TYR A 78 0.43 15.00 11.37
C TYR A 78 0.67 13.77 12.24
N ARG A 79 1.90 13.57 12.75
CA ARG A 79 2.25 12.46 13.65
C ARG A 79 1.45 12.50 14.96
N LEU A 80 1.19 13.68 15.50
CA LEU A 80 0.34 13.83 16.69
C LEU A 80 -1.11 13.43 16.39
N VAL A 81 -1.64 13.86 15.24
CA VAL A 81 -2.98 13.47 14.78
C VAL A 81 -3.07 11.96 14.58
N LEU A 82 -2.08 11.33 13.92
CA LEU A 82 -2.03 9.88 13.73
C LEU A 82 -2.03 9.12 15.05
N ASN A 83 -1.16 9.52 15.99
CA ASN A 83 -1.11 8.91 17.32
C ASN A 83 -2.41 9.05 18.10
N LYS A 84 -3.08 10.22 18.01
CA LYS A 84 -4.39 10.42 18.62
C LYS A 84 -5.43 9.47 18.01
N ARG A 85 -5.48 9.36 16.68
CA ARG A 85 -6.42 8.48 15.97
C ARG A 85 -6.16 7.01 16.28
N LYS A 86 -4.89 6.58 16.29
CA LYS A 86 -4.49 5.24 16.73
C LYS A 86 -5.04 4.92 18.11
N ARG A 87 -4.87 5.81 19.08
CA ARG A 87 -5.41 5.62 20.45
C ARG A 87 -6.93 5.55 20.50
N ILE A 88 -7.64 6.31 19.66
CA ILE A 88 -9.11 6.22 19.56
C ILE A 88 -9.50 4.83 19.06
N LEU A 89 -8.88 4.37 17.97
CA LEU A 89 -9.17 3.09 17.35
C LEU A 89 -8.81 1.90 18.25
N GLN A 90 -7.67 1.97 18.94
CA GLN A 90 -7.25 0.92 19.88
C GLN A 90 -8.13 0.82 21.13
N LYS A 91 -8.90 1.87 21.47
CA LYS A 91 -9.83 1.88 22.61
C LYS A 91 -11.23 1.39 22.27
N ARG A 92 -11.50 1.10 21.00
CA ARG A 92 -12.78 0.50 20.61
C ARG A 92 -12.89 -0.88 21.24
N GLU A 93 -14.10 -1.24 21.64
CA GLU A 93 -14.40 -2.60 22.12
C GLU A 93 -14.05 -3.62 21.05
N HIS A 94 -14.47 -3.35 19.80
CA HIS A 94 -14.13 -4.16 18.65
C HIS A 94 -14.01 -3.30 17.38
N ILE A 95 -13.04 -3.59 16.51
CA ILE A 95 -12.84 -2.89 15.24
C ILE A 95 -12.81 -3.86 14.05
N LYS A 96 -13.48 -3.51 12.96
CA LYS A 96 -13.35 -4.20 11.68
C LYS A 96 -12.26 -3.56 10.83
N ILE A 97 -11.33 -4.37 10.36
CA ILE A 97 -10.19 -3.95 9.55
C ILE A 97 -10.25 -4.67 8.20
N VAL A 98 -10.20 -3.91 7.12
CA VAL A 98 -10.02 -4.42 5.77
C VAL A 98 -8.59 -4.11 5.33
N THR A 99 -7.82 -5.14 5.01
CA THR A 99 -6.44 -5.03 4.53
C THR A 99 -6.24 -5.85 3.27
N LEU A 100 -5.30 -5.42 2.44
CA LEU A 100 -5.01 -6.06 1.16
C LEU A 100 -3.52 -6.39 1.06
N VAL A 101 -3.24 -7.47 0.33
CA VAL A 101 -1.90 -7.78 -0.18
C VAL A 101 -1.98 -7.90 -1.70
N ARG A 102 -0.88 -7.62 -2.39
CA ARG A 102 -0.78 -7.70 -3.85
C ARG A 102 0.58 -8.28 -4.21
N ASP A 103 0.71 -8.80 -5.43
CA ASP A 103 2.00 -9.11 -6.06
C ASP A 103 3.08 -8.09 -5.64
N PRO A 104 4.15 -8.53 -4.93
CA PRO A 104 5.17 -7.64 -4.37
C PRO A 104 5.79 -6.73 -5.42
N ILE A 105 6.12 -7.28 -6.58
CA ILE A 105 6.80 -6.53 -7.65
C ILE A 105 5.85 -5.50 -8.23
N ALA A 106 4.59 -5.87 -8.46
CA ALA A 106 3.56 -4.93 -8.92
C ALA A 106 3.35 -3.78 -7.94
N THR A 107 3.41 -4.08 -6.64
CA THR A 107 3.25 -3.10 -5.56
C THR A 107 4.43 -2.13 -5.52
N VAL A 108 5.67 -2.64 -5.49
CA VAL A 108 6.90 -1.85 -5.54
C VAL A 108 6.94 -0.95 -6.77
N PHE A 109 6.67 -1.53 -7.95
CA PHE A 109 6.69 -0.81 -9.21
C PHE A 109 5.62 0.27 -9.25
N SER A 110 4.37 -0.06 -8.92
CA SER A 110 3.27 0.92 -8.86
C SER A 110 3.56 2.05 -7.88
N ARG A 111 4.22 1.73 -6.76
CA ARG A 111 4.59 2.72 -5.77
C ARG A 111 5.65 3.69 -6.25
N PHE A 112 6.75 3.17 -6.79
CA PHE A 112 7.84 4.00 -7.28
C PHE A 112 7.34 5.08 -8.25
N PHE A 113 6.44 4.70 -9.16
CA PHE A 113 5.85 5.63 -10.12
C PHE A 113 4.83 6.60 -9.51
N GLN A 114 4.11 6.20 -8.45
CA GLN A 114 3.28 7.14 -7.69
C GLN A 114 4.10 8.29 -7.12
N ASP A 115 5.30 7.97 -6.64
CA ASP A 115 6.19 8.88 -5.95
C ASP A 115 7.38 9.31 -6.82
N LEU A 116 7.26 9.20 -8.15
CA LEU A 116 8.37 9.42 -9.08
C LEU A 116 9.00 10.82 -8.92
N HIS A 117 8.17 11.81 -8.58
CA HIS A 117 8.59 13.17 -8.29
C HIS A 117 9.65 13.26 -7.17
N LEU A 118 9.66 12.32 -6.23
CA LEU A 118 10.68 12.25 -5.16
C LEU A 118 12.07 11.98 -5.71
N GLN A 119 12.15 11.21 -6.80
CA GLN A 119 13.41 10.72 -7.37
C GLN A 119 14.13 11.77 -8.20
N PHE A 120 13.45 12.87 -8.54
CA PHE A 120 14.01 13.98 -9.30
C PHE A 120 14.70 15.04 -8.45
N ILE A 121 14.66 14.99 -7.11
CA ILE A 121 15.31 16.04 -6.31
C ILE A 121 16.82 16.01 -6.45
N GLU A 122 17.45 14.85 -6.24
CA GLU A 122 18.88 14.72 -6.48
C GLU A 122 19.20 15.03 -7.94
N GLY A 123 18.35 14.58 -8.86
CA GLY A 123 18.40 14.96 -10.26
C GLY A 123 18.44 16.47 -10.48
N LYS A 124 17.70 17.29 -9.72
CA LYS A 124 17.73 18.77 -9.82
C LYS A 124 19.07 19.40 -9.47
N LYS A 125 19.98 18.67 -8.82
CA LYS A 125 21.35 19.14 -8.58
C LYS A 125 22.29 18.81 -9.74
N ASN A 126 21.85 17.97 -10.68
CA ASN A 126 22.63 17.51 -11.81
C ASN A 126 21.89 17.87 -13.11
N ASP A 127 22.30 18.98 -13.73
CA ASP A 127 21.67 19.52 -14.94
C ASP A 127 21.59 18.51 -16.10
N ALA A 128 22.50 17.54 -16.17
CA ALA A 128 22.47 16.50 -17.20
C ALA A 128 21.22 15.61 -17.10
N ILE A 129 20.74 15.33 -15.88
CA ILE A 129 19.53 14.53 -15.65
C ILE A 129 18.26 15.22 -16.19
N HIS A 130 18.24 16.55 -16.38
CA HIS A 130 17.05 17.23 -16.92
C HIS A 130 17.12 17.48 -18.42
N ARG A 131 18.29 17.28 -19.03
CA ARG A 131 18.55 17.61 -20.44
C ARG A 131 18.76 16.38 -21.31
N ASP A 132 19.08 15.25 -20.69
CA ASP A 132 19.37 13.98 -21.35
C ASP A 132 18.50 12.86 -20.77
N MET A 133 17.66 12.26 -21.63
CA MET A 133 16.74 11.20 -21.24
C MET A 133 17.47 9.89 -20.89
N ASP A 134 18.59 9.56 -21.52
CA ASP A 134 19.33 8.34 -21.21
C ASP A 134 19.99 8.44 -19.83
N VAL A 135 20.49 9.63 -19.50
CA VAL A 135 20.99 9.94 -18.14
C VAL A 135 19.85 9.90 -17.13
N THR A 136 18.67 10.43 -17.50
CA THR A 136 17.45 10.36 -16.67
C THR A 136 17.07 8.92 -16.34
N TYR A 137 17.01 8.06 -17.36
CA TYR A 137 16.62 6.67 -17.18
C TYR A 137 17.58 5.92 -16.27
N LYS A 138 18.91 6.04 -16.49
CA LYS A 138 19.92 5.43 -15.63
C LYS A 138 19.83 5.91 -14.18
N HIS A 139 19.56 7.20 -13.97
CA HIS A 139 19.33 7.74 -12.62
C HIS A 139 18.09 7.13 -11.96
N LEU A 140 16.99 7.03 -12.69
CA LEU A 140 15.76 6.46 -12.15
C LEU A 140 15.90 4.96 -11.86
N GLU A 141 16.60 4.20 -12.70
CA GLU A 141 16.92 2.79 -12.42
C GLU A 141 17.78 2.65 -11.17
N HIS A 142 18.79 3.53 -11.01
CA HIS A 142 19.59 3.59 -9.79
C HIS A 142 18.73 3.87 -8.55
N CYS A 143 17.82 4.86 -8.61
CA CYS A 143 16.89 5.13 -7.53
C CYS A 143 15.97 3.94 -7.24
N PHE A 144 15.49 3.24 -8.26
CA PHE A 144 14.64 2.07 -8.10
C PHE A 144 15.37 0.93 -7.37
N ASP A 145 16.62 0.65 -7.78
CA ASP A 145 17.47 -0.39 -7.19
C ASP A 145 17.91 -0.05 -5.75
N ASN A 146 18.16 1.22 -5.44
CA ASN A 146 18.90 1.61 -4.23
C ASN A 146 18.10 2.43 -3.21
N TYR A 147 17.07 3.16 -3.64
CA TYR A 147 16.34 4.06 -2.73
C TYR A 147 15.06 3.46 -2.18
N ILE A 148 14.48 2.45 -2.82
CA ILE A 148 13.30 1.76 -2.29
C ILE A 148 13.73 0.79 -1.17
N ASN A 149 13.16 0.96 0.02
CA ASN A 149 13.27 0.02 1.11
C ASN A 149 12.32 -1.16 0.91
N LEU A 150 12.78 -2.21 0.23
CA LEU A 150 11.98 -3.40 -0.08
C LEU A 150 11.47 -4.14 1.18
N ASN A 151 12.17 -4.02 2.31
CA ASN A 151 11.73 -4.59 3.59
C ASN A 151 10.42 -3.97 4.10
N TYR A 152 10.07 -2.75 3.67
CA TYR A 152 8.78 -2.15 4.02
C TYR A 152 7.61 -3.03 3.57
N PHE A 153 7.65 -3.53 2.34
CA PHE A 153 6.56 -4.33 1.76
C PHE A 153 6.47 -5.72 2.38
N ALA A 154 7.62 -6.29 2.76
CA ALA A 154 7.69 -7.61 3.39
C ALA A 154 7.26 -7.59 4.87
N ASN A 155 7.57 -6.52 5.58
CA ASN A 155 7.41 -6.44 7.04
C ASN A 155 6.24 -5.55 7.47
N TRP A 156 5.43 -5.05 6.52
CA TRP A 156 4.34 -4.12 6.82
C TRP A 156 3.37 -4.70 7.85
N PHE A 157 2.92 -5.95 7.68
CA PHE A 157 1.97 -6.58 8.61
C PHE A 157 2.51 -6.69 10.04
N ASP A 158 3.79 -7.04 10.21
CA ASP A 158 4.42 -7.05 11.53
C ASP A 158 4.53 -5.64 12.13
N ASN A 159 5.01 -4.68 11.33
CA ASN A 159 5.26 -3.31 11.78
C ASN A 159 3.97 -2.51 12.03
N GLU A 160 2.87 -2.88 11.40
CA GLU A 160 1.62 -2.11 11.44
C GLU A 160 0.51 -2.92 12.10
N LEU A 161 0.02 -3.98 11.46
CA LEU A 161 -1.15 -4.72 11.92
C LEU A 161 -0.90 -5.44 13.26
N LYS A 162 0.21 -6.19 13.36
CA LYS A 162 0.60 -6.87 14.61
C LYS A 162 0.94 -5.88 15.71
N ARG A 163 1.78 -4.88 15.41
CA ARG A 163 2.20 -3.88 16.41
C ARG A 163 1.01 -3.09 16.98
N ASN A 164 0.03 -2.75 16.16
CA ASN A 164 -1.06 -1.86 16.57
C ASN A 164 -2.35 -2.58 17.00
N PHE A 165 -2.60 -3.81 16.52
CA PHE A 165 -3.84 -4.55 16.79
C PHE A 165 -3.62 -6.01 17.22
N ASN A 166 -2.37 -6.42 17.45
CA ASN A 166 -2.00 -7.77 17.90
C ASN A 166 -2.54 -8.90 17.00
N ILE A 167 -2.56 -8.65 15.69
CA ILE A 167 -2.88 -9.66 14.66
C ILE A 167 -1.58 -10.01 13.93
N ASP A 168 -1.03 -11.17 14.27
CA ASP A 168 0.21 -11.69 13.68
C ASP A 168 -0.11 -12.60 12.50
N VAL A 169 -0.08 -12.04 11.29
CA VAL A 169 -0.43 -12.74 10.05
C VAL A 169 0.46 -13.95 9.82
N LEU A 170 1.77 -13.85 10.07
CA LEU A 170 2.74 -14.92 9.76
C LEU A 170 2.63 -16.13 10.70
N ARG A 171 1.91 -16.00 11.81
CA ARG A 171 1.68 -17.10 12.76
C ARG A 171 0.36 -17.83 12.55
N GLN A 172 -0.52 -17.33 11.70
CA GLN A 172 -1.82 -17.96 11.47
C GLN A 172 -1.64 -19.16 10.54
N GLU A 173 -2.42 -20.21 10.71
CA GLU A 173 -2.47 -21.27 9.71
C GLU A 173 -3.38 -20.81 8.57
N LEU A 174 -2.83 -20.74 7.35
CA LEU A 174 -3.54 -20.28 6.17
C LEU A 174 -3.57 -21.37 5.09
N ASP A 175 -4.75 -21.61 4.54
CA ASP A 175 -4.86 -22.24 3.23
C ASP A 175 -4.52 -21.20 2.15
N ASN A 176 -3.25 -21.16 1.74
CA ASN A 176 -2.75 -20.16 0.81
C ASN A 176 -3.37 -20.22 -0.61
N THR A 177 -4.30 -21.15 -0.87
CA THR A 177 -5.11 -21.19 -2.10
C THR A 177 -6.34 -20.27 -2.04
N GLN A 178 -6.77 -19.88 -0.84
CA GLN A 178 -7.94 -19.01 -0.65
C GLN A 178 -7.71 -17.59 -1.18
N PRO A 179 -8.75 -16.90 -1.67
CA PRO A 179 -8.64 -15.54 -2.19
C PRO A 179 -8.56 -14.46 -1.09
N PHE A 180 -8.98 -14.80 0.14
CA PHE A 180 -8.88 -13.94 1.32
C PHE A 180 -8.76 -14.79 2.60
N TYR A 181 -8.48 -14.12 3.71
CA TYR A 181 -8.32 -14.69 5.04
C TYR A 181 -9.02 -13.81 6.07
N THR A 182 -9.56 -14.42 7.12
CA THR A 182 -10.09 -13.68 8.27
C THR A 182 -9.30 -14.00 9.52
N PHE A 183 -9.06 -12.97 10.33
CA PHE A 183 -8.35 -13.07 11.60
C PHE A 183 -9.16 -12.36 12.66
N ASN A 184 -9.28 -12.97 13.83
CA ASN A 184 -10.05 -12.40 14.93
C ASN A 184 -9.26 -12.49 16.24
N ASN A 185 -9.33 -11.44 17.04
CA ASN A 185 -8.98 -11.45 18.45
C ASN A 185 -10.02 -10.61 19.22
N ASP A 186 -9.83 -10.43 20.53
CA ASP A 186 -10.78 -9.69 21.36
C ASP A 186 -11.01 -8.25 20.88
N GLN A 187 -10.00 -7.63 20.27
CA GLN A 187 -10.00 -6.22 19.87
C GLN A 187 -10.43 -5.99 18.42
N ALA A 188 -10.15 -6.93 17.50
CA ALA A 188 -10.25 -6.70 16.08
C ALA A 188 -10.68 -7.95 15.30
N SER A 189 -11.54 -7.72 14.32
CA SER A 189 -11.79 -8.61 13.20
C SER A 189 -11.08 -8.04 11.98
N VAL A 190 -10.32 -8.85 11.26
CA VAL A 190 -9.55 -8.45 10.09
C VAL A 190 -9.91 -9.35 8.91
N ILE A 191 -10.15 -8.76 7.74
CA ILE A 191 -10.14 -9.48 6.47
C ILE A 191 -8.89 -9.06 5.67
N LEU A 192 -8.07 -10.03 5.30
CA LEU A 192 -6.91 -9.89 4.41
C LEU A 192 -7.26 -10.43 3.04
N ILE A 193 -7.31 -9.56 2.03
CA ILE A 193 -7.72 -9.91 0.67
C ILE A 193 -6.50 -9.90 -0.27
N LYS A 194 -6.37 -10.92 -1.11
CA LYS A 194 -5.47 -10.86 -2.26
C LYS A 194 -6.06 -9.91 -3.30
N CYS A 195 -5.35 -8.83 -3.60
CA CYS A 195 -5.79 -7.78 -4.53
C CYS A 195 -6.15 -8.35 -5.90
N GLU A 196 -5.48 -9.42 -6.32
CA GLU A 196 -5.74 -10.10 -7.59
C GLU A 196 -7.15 -10.70 -7.69
N GLN A 197 -7.78 -10.99 -6.55
CA GLN A 197 -9.12 -11.58 -6.44
C GLN A 197 -10.17 -10.57 -5.96
N LEU A 198 -9.80 -9.31 -5.72
CA LEU A 198 -10.66 -8.32 -5.08
C LEU A 198 -12.00 -8.12 -5.80
N SER A 199 -12.01 -8.13 -7.14
CA SER A 199 -13.21 -7.88 -7.94
C SER A 199 -14.25 -9.00 -7.91
N SER A 200 -13.94 -10.15 -7.31
CA SER A 200 -14.87 -11.28 -7.18
C SER A 200 -15.34 -11.50 -5.74
N LEU A 201 -14.99 -10.60 -4.80
CA LEU A 201 -15.23 -10.79 -3.37
C LEU A 201 -16.30 -9.85 -2.79
N ASP A 202 -17.23 -9.41 -3.63
CA ASP A 202 -18.34 -8.54 -3.24
C ASP A 202 -19.14 -9.12 -2.06
N GLN A 203 -19.50 -10.41 -2.15
CA GLN A 203 -20.27 -11.10 -1.14
C GLN A 203 -19.49 -11.20 0.18
N GLU A 204 -18.25 -11.67 0.14
CA GLU A 204 -17.46 -11.94 1.34
C GLU A 204 -17.04 -10.67 2.06
N ILE A 205 -16.78 -9.58 1.32
CA ILE A 205 -16.58 -8.26 1.90
C ILE A 205 -17.88 -7.75 2.54
N GLY A 206 -19.03 -7.92 1.88
CA GLY A 206 -20.34 -7.57 2.42
C GLY A 206 -20.66 -8.30 3.72
N GLU A 207 -20.48 -9.62 3.75
CA GLU A 207 -20.68 -10.47 4.92
C GLU A 207 -19.76 -10.06 6.08
N PHE A 208 -18.45 -9.90 5.81
CA PHE A 208 -17.48 -9.46 6.83
C PHE A 208 -17.88 -8.10 7.43
N LEU A 209 -18.29 -7.15 6.58
CA LEU A 209 -18.69 -5.83 7.01
C LEU A 209 -20.10 -5.77 7.60
N GLN A 210 -20.91 -6.82 7.45
CA GLN A 210 -22.35 -6.87 7.76
C GLN A 210 -23.13 -5.81 6.97
N LEU A 211 -22.94 -5.82 5.66
CA LEU A 211 -23.57 -4.91 4.71
C LEU A 211 -24.30 -5.70 3.64
N ASP A 212 -25.62 -5.59 3.64
CA ASP A 212 -26.45 -6.18 2.59
C ASP A 212 -26.13 -5.56 1.22
N ASP A 213 -26.26 -6.34 0.16
CA ASP A 213 -26.08 -5.94 -1.25
C ASP A 213 -24.76 -5.17 -1.49
N PHE A 214 -23.67 -5.60 -0.86
CA PHE A 214 -22.36 -5.02 -1.11
C PHE A 214 -21.88 -5.33 -2.53
N ILE A 215 -21.57 -4.29 -3.29
CA ILE A 215 -21.02 -4.38 -4.65
C ILE A 215 -19.83 -3.43 -4.72
N LEU A 216 -18.64 -3.95 -4.99
CA LEU A 216 -17.45 -3.14 -5.12
C LEU A 216 -17.55 -2.23 -6.34
N LYS A 217 -17.31 -0.94 -6.13
CA LYS A 217 -17.26 0.06 -7.18
C LYS A 217 -15.83 0.32 -7.61
N ASN A 218 -15.58 0.11 -8.90
CA ASN A 218 -14.28 0.39 -9.50
C ASN A 218 -13.92 1.87 -9.37
N SER A 219 -12.81 2.14 -8.70
CA SER A 219 -12.18 3.45 -8.75
C SER A 219 -11.32 3.53 -10.02
N ASN A 220 -11.78 4.29 -11.02
CA ASN A 220 -10.98 4.51 -12.23
C ASN A 220 -9.75 5.37 -11.90
N GLU A 221 -8.59 4.76 -11.61
CA GLU A 221 -7.33 5.50 -11.58
C GLU A 221 -6.97 5.93 -13.02
N ALA A 222 -6.96 7.24 -13.28
CA ALA A 222 -6.76 7.83 -14.61
C ALA A 222 -5.49 7.30 -15.31
N LYS A 223 -5.67 6.83 -16.55
CA LYS A 223 -4.63 6.24 -17.42
C LYS A 223 -3.63 7.27 -17.98
N ASN A 224 -3.90 8.58 -17.85
CA ASN A 224 -3.02 9.65 -18.28
C ASN A 224 -2.20 10.22 -17.12
N LYS A 225 -1.18 9.47 -16.71
CA LYS A 225 -0.15 9.94 -15.77
C LYS A 225 1.02 10.52 -16.56
N TRP A 226 1.55 11.67 -16.14
CA TRP A 226 2.63 12.40 -16.82
C TRP A 226 3.93 11.57 -17.02
N TYR A 227 4.06 10.46 -16.31
CA TYR A 227 5.18 9.54 -16.35
C TYR A 227 4.96 8.29 -17.21
N SER A 228 3.94 8.27 -18.07
CA SER A 228 3.61 7.09 -18.89
C SER A 228 4.79 6.59 -19.74
N TYR A 229 5.55 7.49 -20.36
CA TYR A 229 6.73 7.15 -21.15
C TYR A 229 7.85 6.52 -20.31
N ILE A 230 8.14 7.09 -19.13
CA ILE A 230 9.15 6.55 -18.20
C ILE A 230 8.71 5.18 -17.69
N HIS A 231 7.43 5.03 -17.38
CA HIS A 231 6.87 3.75 -16.94
C HIS A 231 6.94 2.68 -18.02
N GLN A 232 6.70 3.04 -19.29
CA GLN A 232 6.87 2.12 -20.42
C GLN A 232 8.35 1.75 -20.61
N TYR A 233 9.26 2.73 -20.55
CA TYR A 233 10.70 2.48 -20.64
C TYR A 233 11.16 1.44 -19.61
N PHE A 234 10.74 1.57 -18.35
CA PHE A 234 11.10 0.57 -17.33
C PHE A 234 10.60 -0.83 -17.69
N LYS A 235 9.39 -0.98 -18.24
CA LYS A 235 8.91 -2.29 -18.70
C LYS A 235 9.72 -2.84 -19.86
N GLU A 236 10.29 -1.98 -20.69
CA GLU A 236 11.05 -2.39 -21.87
C GLU A 236 12.52 -2.68 -21.58
N HIS A 237 13.09 -2.07 -20.53
CA HIS A 237 14.54 -2.08 -20.31
C HIS A 237 14.98 -2.56 -18.92
N TYR A 238 14.15 -2.41 -17.90
CA TYR A 238 14.52 -2.80 -16.54
C TYR A 238 14.32 -4.30 -16.32
N ASP A 239 15.34 -4.93 -15.72
CA ASP A 239 15.32 -6.36 -15.42
C ASP A 239 14.61 -6.65 -14.09
N PHE A 240 13.33 -7.03 -14.17
CA PHE A 240 12.52 -7.35 -12.99
C PHE A 240 12.91 -8.67 -12.30
N SER A 241 13.73 -9.53 -12.94
CA SER A 241 14.15 -10.79 -12.34
C SER A 241 14.95 -10.57 -11.04
N LYS A 242 15.62 -9.42 -10.91
CA LYS A 242 16.29 -8.94 -9.69
C LYS A 242 15.38 -8.95 -8.46
N LEU A 243 14.07 -8.81 -8.64
CA LEU A 243 13.09 -8.75 -7.55
C LEU A 243 12.39 -10.08 -7.28
N PHE A 244 12.68 -11.15 -8.03
CA PHE A 244 11.94 -12.43 -7.90
C PHE A 244 12.12 -13.09 -6.53
N TYR A 245 13.21 -12.80 -5.82
CA TYR A 245 13.42 -13.25 -4.45
C TYR A 245 12.32 -12.75 -3.50
N MET A 246 11.62 -11.66 -3.83
CA MET A 246 10.53 -11.14 -3.01
C MET A 246 9.39 -12.16 -2.85
N TYR A 247 9.14 -12.99 -3.87
CA TYR A 247 8.14 -14.06 -3.79
C TYR A 247 8.51 -15.14 -2.77
N ASP A 248 9.78 -15.25 -2.39
CA ASP A 248 10.26 -16.24 -1.43
C ASP A 248 10.41 -15.66 -0.01
N LEU A 249 10.07 -14.39 0.19
CA LEU A 249 10.02 -13.78 1.53
C LEU A 249 8.86 -14.38 2.36
N PRO A 250 8.98 -14.42 3.70
CA PRO A 250 8.02 -15.08 4.58
C PRO A 250 6.56 -14.70 4.31
N LEU A 251 6.26 -13.41 4.19
CA LEU A 251 4.91 -12.92 3.91
C LEU A 251 4.32 -13.53 2.64
N TYR A 252 5.05 -13.48 1.53
CA TYR A 252 4.51 -13.88 0.23
C TYR A 252 4.43 -15.39 0.09
N ARG A 253 5.36 -16.15 0.70
CA ARG A 253 5.24 -17.62 0.81
C ARG A 253 4.06 -18.05 1.67
N HIS A 254 3.74 -17.25 2.69
CA HIS A 254 2.68 -17.55 3.62
C HIS A 254 1.30 -17.28 3.00
N VAL A 255 1.14 -16.14 2.31
CA VAL A 255 -0.15 -15.71 1.80
C VAL A 255 -0.46 -16.22 0.39
N TYR A 256 0.54 -16.43 -0.46
CA TYR A 256 0.34 -16.91 -1.82
C TYR A 256 0.79 -18.35 -2.00
N SER A 257 -0.02 -19.14 -2.69
CA SER A 257 0.33 -20.49 -3.12
C SER A 257 1.55 -20.47 -4.04
N GLU A 258 2.24 -21.61 -4.15
CA GLU A 258 3.35 -21.76 -5.09
C GLU A 258 2.93 -21.48 -6.54
N GLN A 259 1.74 -21.95 -6.93
CA GLN A 259 1.19 -21.71 -8.26
C GLN A 259 0.99 -20.21 -8.54
N GLU A 260 0.45 -19.44 -7.60
CA GLU A 260 0.29 -18.00 -7.75
C GLU A 260 1.63 -17.28 -7.87
N ARG A 261 2.60 -17.65 -7.02
CA ARG A 261 3.94 -17.05 -7.03
C ARG A 261 4.66 -17.31 -8.35
N GLU A 262 4.58 -18.53 -8.88
CA GLU A 262 5.14 -18.86 -10.20
C GLU A 262 4.38 -18.16 -11.34
N ALA A 263 3.06 -18.02 -11.25
CA ALA A 263 2.29 -17.23 -12.20
C ALA A 263 2.73 -15.75 -12.22
N PHE A 264 3.00 -15.16 -11.06
CA PHE A 264 3.57 -13.81 -10.97
C PHE A 264 4.94 -13.73 -11.61
N LYS A 265 5.88 -14.64 -11.26
CA LYS A 265 7.21 -14.67 -11.89
C LYS A 265 7.10 -14.80 -13.41
N ASN A 266 6.25 -15.68 -13.92
CA ASN A 266 6.06 -15.88 -15.35
C ASN A 266 5.49 -14.63 -16.04
N LYS A 267 4.55 -13.93 -15.41
CA LYS A 267 4.04 -12.65 -15.90
C LYS A 267 5.17 -11.60 -16.01
N TRP A 268 6.06 -11.51 -15.02
CA TRP A 268 7.17 -10.57 -15.07
C TRP A 268 8.29 -10.99 -16.03
N LYS A 269 8.51 -12.29 -16.26
CA LYS A 269 9.41 -12.80 -17.30
C LYS A 269 8.96 -12.41 -18.72
N GLN A 270 7.67 -12.24 -18.94
CA GLN A 270 7.13 -11.79 -20.23
C GLN A 270 7.28 -10.27 -20.45
N THR A 271 7.73 -9.52 -19.45
CA THR A 271 7.99 -8.09 -19.59
C THR A 271 9.30 -7.92 -20.39
N PRO A 272 9.33 -7.12 -21.49
CA PRO A 272 10.46 -7.14 -22.42
C PRO A 272 11.85 -6.84 -21.80
N GLY A 273 11.89 -6.00 -20.76
CA GLY A 273 13.13 -5.66 -20.05
C GLY A 273 13.67 -6.78 -19.14
N THR A 274 12.83 -7.74 -18.77
CA THR A 274 13.23 -8.87 -17.93
C THR A 274 14.02 -9.85 -18.76
N LYS A 275 15.32 -9.99 -18.47
CA LYS A 275 16.16 -10.95 -19.19
C LYS A 275 15.71 -12.36 -18.82
N SER A 276 15.28 -13.13 -19.82
CA SER A 276 15.20 -14.59 -19.68
C SER A 276 16.63 -15.08 -19.45
N ALA A 277 16.91 -15.51 -18.22
CA ALA A 277 18.14 -16.23 -17.90
C ALA A 277 18.26 -17.50 -18.74
#